data_AF-A0A9D6MI18-F1
#
_entry.id   AF-A0A9D6MI18-F1
#
_cell.length_a   1.000
_cell.length_b   1.000
_cell.length_c   1.000
_cell.angle_alpha   90.00
_cell.angle_beta   90.00
_cell.angle_gamma   90.00
#
_symmetry.space_group_name_H-M   'P 1'
#
loop_
_entity.id
_entity.type
_entity.pdbx_description
1 polymer ?
#
loop_
_entity_poly.entity_id
_entity_poly.type
_entity_poly.pdbx_seq_one_letter_code
_entity_poly.pdbx_strand_id
1 'polypeptide(L)'
;MADQFGGVDLSGSVNVGGDVVGRDKTTIVIQPGQLAEAALRRLAQPYYLRVLVVVSAPLTPRPPLPKGEGEALPPLSFQQEWSDLRRAVLASGAPILLVRLQPPTLDALRYVCSPQARAQGIAPHVVHFIGHGSPESVILEDEFGLARRIPSAEIAAALEEGGVKMAVMNSCYSAASLTPHSPLP
;
A
#
# COMPACT_ATOMS: atom_id res chain seq x y z
N MET A 1 13.17 -47.24 -10.89
CA MET A 1 12.66 -46.53 -12.08
C MET A 1 11.36 -45.88 -11.64
N ALA A 2 11.27 -44.61 -11.23
CA ALA A 2 11.73 -43.35 -11.88
C ALA A 2 11.33 -43.35 -13.36
N ASP A 3 10.57 -42.40 -13.92
CA ASP A 3 10.43 -40.97 -13.59
C ASP A 3 9.27 -40.32 -14.40
N GLN A 4 8.82 -39.12 -13.95
CA GLN A 4 8.28 -37.95 -14.70
C GLN A 4 7.07 -38.11 -15.66
N PHE A 5 6.05 -37.24 -15.73
CA PHE A 5 5.91 -35.77 -15.65
C PHE A 5 4.48 -35.45 -15.13
N GLY A 6 4.11 -34.32 -14.54
CA GLY A 6 4.76 -33.06 -14.20
C GLY A 6 3.79 -32.34 -13.27
N GLY A 7 4.21 -32.06 -12.04
CA GLY A 7 3.42 -31.36 -11.04
C GLY A 7 3.30 -29.89 -11.42
N VAL A 8 2.07 -29.42 -11.60
CA VAL A 8 1.77 -28.00 -11.62
C VAL A 8 1.78 -27.55 -10.17
N ASP A 9 2.85 -26.87 -9.77
CA ASP A 9 2.95 -26.21 -8.47
C ASP A 9 1.96 -25.03 -8.44
N LEU A 10 0.81 -25.25 -7.81
CA LEU A 10 -0.20 -24.24 -7.54
C LEU A 10 0.15 -23.41 -6.29
N SER A 11 1.38 -22.89 -6.23
CA SER A 11 1.84 -21.96 -5.18
C SER A 11 1.24 -20.54 -5.31
N GLY A 12 0.30 -20.34 -6.23
CA GLY A 12 -0.46 -19.10 -6.41
C GLY A 12 -1.64 -18.98 -5.46
N SER A 13 -1.42 -18.46 -4.25
CA SER A 13 -2.52 -17.97 -3.41
C SER A 13 -3.05 -16.64 -3.97
N VAL A 14 -3.91 -16.72 -4.97
CA VAL A 14 -4.79 -15.62 -5.39
C VAL A 14 -5.98 -15.61 -4.42
N ASN A 15 -5.85 -14.87 -3.32
CA ASN A 15 -6.98 -14.58 -2.44
C ASN A 15 -7.71 -13.35 -2.99
N VAL A 16 -8.69 -13.61 -3.86
CA VAL A 16 -9.80 -12.69 -4.17
C VAL A 16 -10.91 -13.01 -3.17
N GLY A 17 -11.24 -12.05 -2.33
CA GLY A 17 -12.27 -12.20 -1.29
C GLY A 17 -11.68 -11.99 0.09
N GLY A 18 -12.13 -10.94 0.77
CA GLY A 18 -11.75 -10.65 2.13
C GLY A 18 -12.09 -11.80 3.08
N ASP A 19 -11.08 -12.56 3.47
CA ASP A 19 -11.01 -13.14 4.81
C ASP A 19 -9.55 -13.49 5.13
N VAL A 20 -9.18 -13.34 6.41
CA VAL A 20 -7.81 -13.54 6.86
C VAL A 20 -7.52 -15.04 6.93
N VAL A 21 -6.74 -15.59 5.99
CA VAL A 21 -5.95 -16.79 6.27
C VAL A 21 -4.58 -16.72 5.59
N GLY A 22 -3.75 -15.79 6.05
CA GLY A 22 -2.35 -16.14 6.24
C GLY A 22 -2.25 -17.04 7.48
N ARG A 23 -1.37 -18.05 7.48
CA ARG A 23 -1.07 -18.86 8.69
C ARG A 23 -0.58 -18.01 9.88
N ASP A 24 -0.31 -16.73 9.67
CA ASP A 24 0.14 -15.72 10.62
C ASP A 24 -0.99 -14.77 11.03
N LYS A 25 -1.21 -14.62 12.35
CA LYS A 25 -2.27 -13.82 12.97
C LYS A 25 -2.08 -12.29 12.82
N THR A 26 -1.22 -11.85 11.91
CA THR A 26 -0.65 -10.49 11.83
C THR A 26 -1.07 -9.73 10.59
N THR A 27 -1.81 -10.35 9.65
CA THR A 27 -2.17 -9.73 8.37
C THR A 27 -3.68 -9.59 8.22
N ILE A 28 -4.15 -8.42 7.77
CA ILE A 28 -5.53 -8.13 7.36
C ILE A 28 -5.52 -7.48 5.98
N VAL A 29 -6.48 -7.83 5.12
CA VAL A 29 -6.76 -7.08 3.89
C VAL A 29 -8.07 -6.32 4.08
N ILE A 30 -8.06 -5.01 3.86
CA ILE A 30 -9.24 -4.17 3.93
C ILE A 30 -9.70 -3.83 2.52
N GLN A 31 -10.95 -4.19 2.25
CA GLN A 31 -11.75 -3.61 1.18
C GLN A 31 -12.79 -2.68 1.83
N PRO A 32 -12.77 -1.35 1.56
CA PRO A 32 -13.74 -0.43 2.12
C PRO A 32 -15.18 -0.93 1.89
N GLY A 33 -15.99 -0.93 2.95
CA GLY A 33 -17.36 -1.43 2.90
C GLY A 33 -17.51 -2.96 2.99
N GLN A 34 -16.41 -3.72 3.05
CA GLN A 34 -16.43 -5.20 3.10
C GLN A 34 -15.58 -5.77 4.25
N LEU A 35 -15.41 -5.04 5.36
CA LEU A 35 -14.70 -5.58 6.52
C LEU A 35 -15.58 -6.59 7.29
N ALA A 36 -15.11 -7.83 7.37
CA ALA A 36 -15.70 -8.84 8.23
C ALA A 36 -15.61 -8.43 9.72
N GLU A 37 -16.59 -8.85 10.52
CA GLU A 37 -16.66 -8.55 11.95
C GLU A 37 -15.41 -9.03 12.71
N ALA A 38 -14.87 -10.19 12.33
CA ALA A 38 -13.63 -10.71 12.91
C ALA A 38 -12.43 -9.76 12.67
N ALA A 39 -12.33 -9.17 11.47
CA ALA A 39 -11.29 -8.19 11.15
C ALA A 39 -11.48 -6.89 11.96
N LEU A 40 -12.71 -6.40 12.08
CA LEU A 40 -13.04 -5.23 12.91
C LEU A 40 -12.66 -5.44 14.37
N ARG A 41 -13.08 -6.56 14.97
CA ARG A 41 -12.72 -6.94 16.34
C ARG A 41 -11.22 -7.02 16.53
N ARG A 42 -10.49 -7.50 15.51
CA ARG A 42 -9.04 -7.63 15.54
C ARG A 42 -8.32 -6.29 15.45
N LEU A 43 -8.80 -5.38 14.60
CA LEU A 43 -8.29 -4.01 14.44
C LEU A 43 -8.51 -3.18 15.71
N ALA A 44 -9.67 -3.33 16.35
CA ALA A 44 -10.04 -2.59 17.55
C ALA A 44 -9.23 -3.01 18.81
N GLN A 45 -8.37 -4.02 18.71
CA GLN A 45 -7.54 -4.44 19.83
C GLN A 45 -6.44 -3.39 20.10
N PRO A 46 -6.40 -2.79 21.31
CA PRO A 46 -5.57 -1.62 21.58
C PRO A 46 -4.07 -1.93 21.65
N TYR A 47 -3.70 -3.20 21.80
CA TYR A 47 -2.31 -3.62 21.98
C TYR A 47 -1.54 -3.80 20.66
N TYR A 48 -2.20 -3.68 19.49
CA TYR A 48 -1.51 -3.75 18.21
C TYR A 48 -1.14 -2.38 17.64
N LEU A 49 0.08 -2.29 17.13
CA LEU A 49 0.44 -1.25 16.17
C LEU A 49 -0.17 -1.60 14.81
N ARG A 50 -1.28 -0.94 14.44
CA ARG A 50 -1.87 -1.01 13.10
C ARG A 50 -1.03 -0.24 12.08
N VAL A 51 -0.48 -0.97 11.13
CA VAL A 51 0.29 -0.44 10.01
C VAL A 51 -0.52 -0.69 8.74
N LEU A 52 -1.08 0.37 8.16
CA LEU A 52 -1.71 0.32 6.85
C LEU A 52 -0.63 0.33 5.77
N VAL A 53 -0.72 -0.58 4.82
CA VAL A 53 0.18 -0.68 3.68
C VAL A 53 -0.63 -0.37 2.44
N VAL A 54 -0.21 0.68 1.75
CA VAL A 54 -0.80 1.16 0.49
C VAL A 54 0.21 0.85 -0.59
N VAL A 55 -0.01 -0.24 -1.33
CA VAL A 55 0.85 -0.57 -2.48
C VAL A 55 0.10 -0.25 -3.75
N SER A 56 0.58 0.74 -4.50
CA SER A 56 0.01 1.09 -5.80
C SER A 56 0.82 0.43 -6.90
N ALA A 57 0.16 -0.38 -7.71
CA ALA A 57 0.74 -1.06 -8.88
C ALA A 57 -0.21 -0.87 -10.07
N PRO A 58 -0.39 0.38 -10.54
CA PRO A 58 -1.44 0.72 -11.46
C PRO A 58 -1.25 0.06 -12.83
N LEU A 59 -2.37 -0.27 -13.47
CA LEU A 59 -2.45 -0.59 -14.88
C LEU A 59 -2.09 0.70 -15.68
N THR A 60 -1.12 0.62 -16.58
CA THR A 60 -0.76 1.75 -17.47
C THR A 60 -1.88 2.08 -18.48
N PRO A 61 -2.02 3.30 -19.04
CA PRO A 61 -2.33 4.61 -18.44
C PRO A 61 -3.71 5.21 -18.89
N ARG A 62 -4.05 6.39 -18.35
CA ARG A 62 -4.72 7.52 -19.06
C ARG A 62 -4.29 8.85 -18.40
N PRO A 63 -3.90 9.96 -19.07
CA PRO A 63 -3.17 10.25 -20.34
C PRO A 63 -1.63 10.17 -20.16
N PRO A 64 -0.78 10.56 -21.15
CA PRO A 64 0.67 10.42 -21.01
C PRO A 64 1.23 11.35 -19.93
N LEU A 65 2.14 10.81 -19.12
CA LEU A 65 3.02 11.61 -18.28
C LEU A 65 3.75 12.65 -19.15
N PRO A 66 4.03 13.86 -18.64
CA PRO A 66 4.75 14.87 -19.38
C PRO A 66 6.05 14.31 -19.99
N LYS A 67 6.34 14.66 -21.24
CA LYS A 67 7.59 14.25 -21.91
C LYS A 67 8.78 14.76 -21.11
N GLY A 68 9.59 13.84 -20.57
CA GLY A 68 10.78 14.14 -19.76
C GLY A 68 10.95 13.26 -18.52
N GLU A 69 9.92 12.49 -18.14
CA GLU A 69 9.97 11.59 -16.99
C GLU A 69 10.52 10.20 -17.38
N GLY A 70 11.85 10.04 -17.36
CA GLY A 70 12.59 8.81 -17.01
C GLY A 70 12.42 7.54 -17.85
N GLU A 71 13.52 6.81 -18.07
CA GLU A 71 13.49 5.42 -18.56
C GLU A 71 12.50 4.56 -17.76
N ALA A 72 11.92 3.55 -18.42
CA ALA A 72 11.04 2.56 -17.81
C ALA A 72 11.76 1.91 -16.61
N LEU A 73 11.43 2.37 -15.40
CA LEU A 73 11.94 1.78 -14.18
C LEU A 73 11.49 0.32 -14.11
N PRO A 74 12.31 -0.57 -13.52
CA PRO A 74 11.87 -1.94 -13.30
C PRO A 74 10.57 -1.92 -12.50
N PRO A 75 9.56 -2.71 -12.90
CA PRO A 75 8.26 -2.69 -12.24
C PRO A 75 8.42 -3.04 -10.76
N LEU A 76 7.81 -2.24 -9.89
CA LEU A 76 7.73 -2.54 -8.47
C LEU A 76 7.06 -3.91 -8.29
N SER A 77 7.78 -4.89 -7.75
CA SER A 77 7.20 -6.20 -7.46
C SER A 77 6.43 -6.14 -6.15
N PHE A 78 5.11 -5.92 -6.23
CA PHE A 78 4.20 -5.98 -5.08
C PHE A 78 4.46 -7.20 -4.20
N GLN A 79 4.65 -8.37 -4.82
CA GLN A 79 4.85 -9.63 -4.10
C GLN A 79 6.14 -9.63 -3.28
N GLN A 80 7.22 -9.07 -3.84
CA GLN A 80 8.50 -8.99 -3.15
C GLN A 80 8.43 -8.01 -1.97
N GLU A 81 7.94 -6.80 -2.21
CA GLU A 81 7.79 -5.75 -1.18
C GLU A 81 6.91 -6.23 -0.01
N TRP A 82 5.79 -6.88 -0.33
CA TRP A 82 4.90 -7.44 0.67
C TRP A 82 5.58 -8.56 1.48
N SER A 83 6.31 -9.45 0.81
CA SER A 83 7.01 -10.56 1.46
C SER A 83 8.10 -10.07 2.41
N ASP A 84 8.86 -9.06 2.00
CA ASP A 84 9.94 -8.48 2.81
C ASP A 84 9.39 -7.73 4.03
N LEU A 85 8.33 -6.94 3.85
CA LEU A 85 7.66 -6.25 4.96
C LEU A 85 7.09 -7.25 5.98
N ARG A 86 6.42 -8.31 5.51
CA ARG A 86 5.88 -9.36 6.36
C ARG A 86 6.99 -10.08 7.13
N ARG A 87 8.11 -10.39 6.47
CA ARG A 87 9.28 -11.01 7.12
C ARG A 87 9.84 -10.11 8.23
N ALA A 88 9.99 -8.82 7.97
CA ALA A 88 10.48 -7.85 8.95
C ALA A 88 9.55 -7.74 10.17
N VAL A 89 8.24 -7.69 9.95
CA VAL A 89 7.25 -7.65 11.04
C VAL A 89 7.30 -8.91 11.89
N LEU A 90 7.32 -10.10 11.27
CA LEU A 90 7.41 -11.36 12.01
C LEU A 90 8.72 -11.45 12.81
N ALA A 91 9.85 -11.05 12.23
CA ALA A 91 11.15 -11.06 12.89
C ALA A 91 11.24 -10.07 14.06
N SER A 92 10.46 -8.98 14.05
CA SER A 92 10.47 -7.98 15.12
C SER A 92 9.93 -8.49 16.46
N GLY A 93 9.07 -9.52 16.45
CA GLY A 93 8.35 -9.99 17.64
C GLY A 93 7.37 -8.96 18.23
N ALA A 94 7.24 -7.78 17.64
CA ALA A 94 6.35 -6.74 18.12
C ALA A 94 4.89 -7.06 17.76
N PRO A 95 3.90 -6.63 18.57
CA PRO A 95 2.49 -6.79 18.26
C PRO A 95 2.08 -5.82 17.14
N ILE A 96 2.47 -6.12 15.91
CA ILE A 96 2.14 -5.34 14.72
C ILE A 96 1.03 -6.05 13.95
N LEU A 97 0.05 -5.28 13.50
CA LEU A 97 -0.99 -5.72 12.59
C LEU A 97 -0.75 -5.04 11.25
N LEU A 98 -0.28 -5.81 10.27
CA LEU A 98 -0.15 -5.38 8.89
C LEU A 98 -1.53 -5.40 8.24
N VAL A 99 -1.93 -4.26 7.69
CA VAL A 99 -3.23 -4.06 7.07
C VAL A 99 -3.00 -3.62 5.64
N ARG A 100 -3.41 -4.43 4.65
CA ARG A 100 -3.31 -4.05 3.24
C ARG A 100 -4.56 -3.32 2.81
N LEU A 101 -4.40 -2.17 2.15
CA LEU A 101 -5.51 -1.46 1.50
C LEU A 101 -5.74 -2.04 0.10
N GLN A 102 -6.99 -2.39 -0.23
CA GLN A 102 -7.37 -2.84 -1.56
C GLN A 102 -8.80 -2.35 -1.90
N PRO A 103 -9.04 -1.67 -3.04
CA PRO A 103 -8.02 -1.08 -3.91
C PRO A 103 -7.24 0.04 -3.21
N PRO A 104 -5.99 0.33 -3.62
CA PRO A 104 -5.16 1.39 -3.04
C PRO A 104 -5.56 2.77 -3.59
N THR A 105 -6.84 3.13 -3.47
CA THR A 105 -7.39 4.41 -3.95
C THR A 105 -7.38 5.47 -2.86
N LEU A 106 -7.47 6.75 -3.26
CA LEU A 106 -7.60 7.86 -2.32
C LEU A 106 -8.87 7.75 -1.47
N ASP A 107 -9.99 7.34 -2.05
CA ASP A 107 -11.26 7.21 -1.32
C ASP A 107 -11.20 6.06 -0.32
N ALA A 108 -10.54 4.96 -0.67
CA ALA A 108 -10.27 3.87 0.26
C ALA A 108 -9.40 4.33 1.43
N LEU A 109 -8.37 5.13 1.17
CA LEU A 109 -7.51 5.71 2.19
C LEU A 109 -8.30 6.65 3.12
N ARG A 110 -9.10 7.55 2.56
CA ARG A 110 -9.99 8.46 3.33
C ARG A 110 -10.96 7.68 4.22
N TYR A 111 -11.54 6.60 3.71
CA TYR A 111 -12.45 5.76 4.50
C TYR A 111 -11.75 5.17 5.73
N VAL A 112 -10.58 4.54 5.56
CA VAL A 112 -9.85 3.90 6.67
C VAL A 112 -9.20 4.91 7.63
N CYS A 113 -8.98 6.14 7.19
CA CYS A 113 -8.50 7.26 8.00
C CYS A 113 -9.64 8.21 8.44
N SER A 114 -10.91 7.82 8.31
CA SER A 114 -12.03 8.71 8.67
C SER A 114 -12.14 8.93 10.20
N PRO A 115 -12.83 9.99 10.64
CA PRO A 115 -13.13 10.20 12.06
C PRO A 115 -13.95 9.03 12.65
N GLN A 116 -14.80 8.42 11.83
CA GLN A 116 -15.56 7.21 12.16
C GLN A 116 -14.62 6.03 12.47
N ALA A 117 -13.65 5.76 11.58
CA ALA A 117 -12.66 4.70 11.79
C ALA A 117 -11.82 4.94 13.04
N ARG A 118 -11.50 6.21 13.34
CA ARG A 118 -10.80 6.60 14.56
C ARG A 118 -11.65 6.37 15.81
N ALA A 119 -12.92 6.77 15.79
CA ALA A 119 -13.85 6.55 16.90
C ALA A 119 -14.08 5.06 17.20
N GLN A 120 -14.02 4.22 16.16
CA GLN A 120 -14.11 2.76 16.27
C GLN A 120 -12.78 2.09 16.69
N GLY A 121 -11.70 2.85 16.86
CA GLY A 121 -10.38 2.33 17.23
C GLY A 121 -9.71 1.51 16.12
N ILE A 122 -10.18 1.60 14.87
CA ILE A 122 -9.66 0.83 13.74
C ILE A 122 -8.77 1.65 12.80
N ALA A 123 -8.74 2.99 12.92
CA ALA A 123 -7.87 3.85 12.14
C ALA A 123 -6.38 3.47 12.32
N PRO A 124 -5.57 3.51 11.26
CA PRO A 124 -4.17 3.10 11.33
C PRO A 124 -3.32 4.07 12.16
N HIS A 125 -2.28 3.55 12.80
CA HIS A 125 -1.28 4.39 13.48
C HIS A 125 -0.17 4.81 12.53
N VAL A 126 0.22 3.91 11.63
CA VAL A 126 1.25 4.11 10.62
C VAL A 126 0.67 3.82 9.26
N VAL A 127 1.01 4.62 8.26
CA VAL A 127 0.72 4.33 6.85
C VAL A 127 2.04 4.18 6.09
N HIS A 128 2.21 3.07 5.38
CA HIS A 128 3.38 2.77 4.56
C HIS A 128 2.95 2.76 3.10
N PHE A 129 3.37 3.78 2.35
CA PHE A 129 3.17 3.87 0.90
C PHE A 129 4.31 3.18 0.17
N ILE A 130 3.95 2.29 -0.75
CA ILE A 130 4.89 1.62 -1.66
C ILE A 130 4.39 1.87 -3.08
N GLY A 131 5.14 2.59 -3.88
CA GLY A 131 4.67 3.00 -5.21
C GLY A 131 5.48 4.13 -5.81
N HIS A 132 4.93 4.76 -6.85
CA HIS A 132 5.55 5.90 -7.50
C HIS A 132 5.11 7.21 -6.86
N GLY A 133 6.01 8.20 -6.81
CA GLY A 133 5.68 9.52 -6.30
C GLY A 133 6.78 10.53 -6.53
N SER A 134 6.48 11.76 -6.16
CA SER A 134 7.38 12.91 -6.09
C SER A 134 7.12 13.64 -4.76
N PRO A 135 7.93 14.66 -4.38
CA PRO A 135 7.63 15.47 -3.20
C PRO A 135 6.21 16.06 -3.21
N GLU A 136 5.67 16.35 -4.40
CA GLU A 136 4.40 17.04 -4.60
C GLU A 136 3.22 16.09 -4.83
N SER A 137 3.47 14.80 -5.11
CA SER A 137 2.40 13.85 -5.41
C SER A 137 2.74 12.39 -5.13
N VAL A 138 1.70 11.60 -4.86
CA VAL A 138 1.76 10.14 -4.80
C VAL A 138 0.90 9.57 -5.93
N ILE A 139 1.39 8.55 -6.62
CA ILE A 139 0.59 7.80 -7.59
C ILE A 139 -0.16 6.70 -6.85
N LEU A 140 -1.48 6.78 -6.91
CA LEU A 140 -2.42 5.77 -6.43
C LEU A 140 -3.19 5.17 -7.61
N GLU A 141 -4.09 4.23 -7.33
CA GLU A 141 -5.02 3.69 -8.32
C GLU A 141 -6.36 4.44 -8.27
N ASP A 142 -7.03 4.54 -9.41
CA ASP A 142 -8.46 4.86 -9.48
C ASP A 142 -9.33 3.60 -9.36
N GLU A 143 -10.65 3.76 -9.45
CA GLU A 143 -11.60 2.65 -9.37
C GLU A 143 -11.47 1.61 -10.50
N PHE A 144 -10.75 1.94 -11.57
CA PHE A 144 -10.45 1.06 -12.70
C PHE A 144 -9.05 0.44 -12.61
N GLY A 145 -8.31 0.70 -11.53
CA GLY A 145 -6.93 0.25 -11.35
C GLY A 145 -5.93 1.04 -12.20
N LEU A 146 -6.33 2.17 -12.80
CA LEU A 146 -5.44 3.02 -13.58
C LEU A 146 -4.66 3.99 -12.69
N ALA A 147 -3.51 4.44 -13.17
CA ALA A 147 -2.69 5.39 -12.45
C ALA A 147 -3.41 6.74 -12.27
N ARG A 148 -3.49 7.19 -11.01
CA ARG A 148 -4.01 8.51 -10.65
C ARG A 148 -2.99 9.26 -9.79
N ARG A 149 -2.55 10.42 -10.26
CA ARG A 149 -1.67 11.32 -9.51
C ARG A 149 -2.49 12.06 -8.44
N ILE A 150 -2.12 11.91 -7.18
CA ILE A 150 -2.75 12.54 -6.03
C ILE A 150 -1.80 13.56 -5.43
N PRO A 151 -2.20 14.83 -5.25
CA PRO A 151 -1.39 15.82 -4.57
C PRO A 151 -1.02 15.38 -3.14
N SER A 152 0.22 15.63 -2.71
CA SER A 152 0.68 15.31 -1.35
C SER A 152 -0.19 15.96 -0.27
N ALA A 153 -0.78 17.13 -0.55
CA ALA A 153 -1.70 17.82 0.35
C ALA A 153 -3.00 17.01 0.59
N GLU A 154 -3.51 16.30 -0.42
CA GLU A 154 -4.70 15.46 -0.26
C GLU A 154 -4.39 14.20 0.55
N ILE A 155 -3.17 13.64 0.40
CA ILE A 155 -2.68 12.55 1.24
C ILE A 155 -2.55 13.03 2.69
N ALA A 156 -1.87 14.15 2.91
CA ALA A 156 -1.67 14.71 4.25
C ALA A 156 -3.01 14.96 4.97
N ALA A 157 -3.98 15.56 4.29
CA ALA A 157 -5.31 15.81 4.85
C ALA A 157 -6.00 14.51 5.32
N ALA A 158 -5.95 13.44 4.50
CA ALA A 158 -6.52 12.15 4.88
C ALA A 158 -5.82 11.54 6.12
N LEU A 159 -4.49 11.63 6.19
CA LEU A 159 -3.71 11.09 7.31
C LEU A 159 -3.95 11.86 8.62
N GLU A 160 -4.04 13.19 8.53
CA GLU A 160 -4.32 14.07 9.68
C GLU A 160 -5.70 13.80 10.27
N GLU A 161 -6.73 13.65 9.43
CA GLU A 161 -8.09 13.32 9.85
C GLU A 161 -8.13 12.00 10.64
N GLY A 162 -7.36 11.00 10.18
CA GLY A 162 -7.22 9.71 10.84
C GLY A 162 -6.40 9.72 12.13
N GLY A 163 -5.69 10.82 12.40
CA GLY A 163 -4.76 10.92 13.52
C GLY A 163 -3.54 10.00 13.38
N VAL A 164 -3.14 9.69 12.13
CA VAL A 164 -1.97 8.89 11.80
C VAL A 164 -0.72 9.53 12.41
N LYS A 165 0.15 8.71 13.01
CA LYS A 165 1.34 9.16 13.73
C LYS A 165 2.59 9.20 12.87
N MET A 166 2.61 8.39 11.82
CA MET A 166 3.75 8.27 10.93
C MET A 166 3.30 7.83 9.54
N ALA A 167 3.85 8.50 8.52
CA ALA A 167 3.80 8.05 7.14
C ALA A 167 5.21 7.63 6.70
N VAL A 168 5.33 6.43 6.15
CA VAL A 168 6.55 5.93 5.52
C VAL A 168 6.35 6.00 4.02
N MET A 169 7.22 6.74 3.34
CA MET A 169 7.19 6.92 1.90
C MET A 169 8.28 6.05 1.28
N ASN A 170 7.95 4.82 0.91
CA ASN A 170 8.81 3.98 0.09
C ASN A 170 8.43 4.19 -1.38
N SER A 171 8.76 5.38 -1.89
CA SER A 171 8.52 5.75 -3.27
C SER A 171 9.81 6.03 -4.02
N CYS A 172 9.89 5.57 -5.27
CA CYS A 172 11.00 5.93 -6.13
C CYS A 172 10.95 7.43 -6.43
N TYR A 173 11.98 8.18 -6.02
CA TYR A 173 12.21 9.59 -6.38
C TYR A 173 12.65 9.71 -7.86
N SER A 174 11.84 9.24 -8.80
CA SER A 174 12.17 9.32 -10.22
C SER A 174 11.70 10.63 -10.83
N ALA A 175 12.32 11.75 -10.42
CA ALA A 175 12.36 13.03 -11.15
C ALA A 175 13.14 14.17 -10.43
N ALA A 176 13.90 13.91 -9.35
CA ALA A 176 14.54 15.00 -8.59
C ALA A 176 16.01 15.31 -8.98
N SER A 177 16.59 14.65 -9.99
CA SER A 177 17.99 14.89 -10.37
C SER A 177 18.19 14.98 -11.89
N LEU A 178 17.53 15.94 -12.54
CA LEU A 178 17.98 16.53 -13.81
C LEU A 178 17.56 18.01 -13.90
N THR A 179 18.04 18.85 -12.97
CA THR A 179 18.28 20.25 -13.32
C THR A 179 19.65 20.31 -14.00
N PRO A 180 19.76 20.59 -15.31
CA PRO A 180 21.03 21.02 -15.86
C PRO A 180 21.35 22.37 -15.19
N HIS A 181 22.42 22.42 -14.40
CA HIS A 181 23.05 23.69 -14.12
C HIS A 181 23.46 24.28 -15.47
N SER A 182 22.76 25.33 -15.92
CA SER A 182 23.29 26.22 -16.95
C SER A 182 24.66 26.70 -16.47
N PRO A 183 25.74 26.56 -17.27
CA PRO A 183 26.96 27.28 -16.97
C PRO A 183 26.64 28.77 -17.06
N LEU A 184 26.99 29.50 -16.00
CA LEU A 184 26.95 30.97 -16.00
C LEU A 184 27.89 31.50 -17.11
N PRO A 185 27.56 32.65 -17.73
CA PRO A 185 28.35 33.25 -18.80
C PRO A 185 29.76 33.65 -18.37
#